data_AF-A0A7V8SY83-F1
#
_entry.id   AF-A0A7V8SY83-F1
#
_cell.length_a   1.000
_cell.length_b   1.000
_cell.length_c   1.000
_cell.angle_alpha   90.00
_cell.angle_beta   90.00
_cell.angle_gamma   90.00
#
_symmetry.space_group_name_H-M   'P 1'
#
loop_
_entity.id
_entity.type
_entity.pdbx_description
1 polymer ?
#
loop_
_entity_poly.entity_id
_entity_poly.type
_entity_poly.pdbx_seq_one_letter_code
_entity_poly.pdbx_strand_id
1 'polypeptide(L)'
;MFVNLLAASFLLALALSATIAWISKEAIDAILRRFVVDPVVRAGFEKYIRFAIVVVGISGGTRVKPLQEYITAADYNKPAMLAALTQEFWALELYRTVTGALEAVAGLLLVCIFLALIA
;
A
#
# COMPACT_ATOMS: atom_id res chain seq x y z
N MET A 1 16.56 16.56 0.42
CA MET A 1 15.46 16.56 1.42
C MET A 1 14.18 15.95 0.86
N PHE A 2 13.66 16.42 -0.28
CA PHE A 2 12.51 15.81 -0.96
C PHE A 2 12.70 14.32 -1.35
N VAL A 3 13.85 13.98 -1.95
CA VAL A 3 14.19 12.59 -2.32
C VAL A 3 14.25 11.67 -1.10
N ASN A 4 14.67 12.17 0.07
CA ASN A 4 14.65 11.40 1.32
C ASN A 4 13.24 11.11 1.80
N LEU A 5 12.30 12.04 1.62
CA LEU A 5 10.89 11.88 2.00
C LEU A 5 10.23 10.82 1.14
N LEU A 6 10.46 10.89 -0.17
CA LEU A 6 9.97 9.90 -1.13
C LEU A 6 10.57 8.52 -0.87
N ALA A 7 11.89 8.44 -0.62
CA ALA A 7 12.54 7.19 -0.26
C ALA A 7 12.02 6.63 1.08
N ALA A 8 11.84 7.46 2.10
CA ALA A 8 11.31 7.05 3.39
C ALA A 8 9.86 6.53 3.29
N SER A 9 8.98 7.27 2.61
CA SER A 9 7.59 6.86 2.38
C SER A 9 7.50 5.58 1.55
N PHE A 10 8.36 5.44 0.53
CA PHE A 10 8.43 4.22 -0.27
C PHE A 10 8.89 3.02 0.56
N LEU A 11 9.97 3.16 1.32
CA LEU A 11 10.47 2.09 2.19
C LEU A 11 9.45 1.71 3.27
N LEU A 12 8.75 2.69 3.83
CA LEU A 12 7.75 2.48 4.85
C LEU A 12 6.50 1.77 4.27
N ALA A 13 6.03 2.19 3.10
CA ALA A 13 4.95 1.51 2.38
C ALA A 13 5.34 0.07 2.00
N LEU A 14 6.57 -0.14 1.54
CA LEU A 14 7.10 -1.46 1.18
C LEU A 14 7.19 -2.35 2.43
N ALA A 15 7.73 -1.84 3.53
CA ALA A 15 7.85 -2.57 4.79
C ALA A 15 6.46 -2.93 5.36
N LEU A 16 5.51 -2.00 5.36
CA LEU A 16 4.14 -2.27 5.80
C LEU A 16 3.45 -3.30 4.93
N SER A 17 3.51 -3.13 3.60
CA SER A 17 2.86 -4.05 2.66
C SER A 17 3.47 -5.46 2.76
N ALA A 18 4.78 -5.57 2.92
CA ALA A 18 5.47 -6.83 3.16
C ALA A 18 5.05 -7.46 4.51
N THR A 19 4.97 -6.65 5.57
CA THR A 19 4.53 -7.11 6.91
C THR A 19 3.10 -7.65 6.85
N ILE A 20 2.19 -6.94 6.20
CA ILE A 20 0.79 -7.37 6.05
C ILE A 20 0.74 -8.66 5.22
N ALA A 21 1.44 -8.75 4.08
CA ALA A 21 1.50 -9.97 3.27
C ALA A 21 2.04 -11.18 4.06
N TRP A 22 2.93 -10.94 5.02
CA TRP A 22 3.48 -11.97 5.90
C TRP A 22 2.48 -12.40 6.98
N ILE A 23 1.84 -11.46 7.67
CA ILE A 23 0.82 -11.74 8.70
C ILE A 23 -0.41 -12.42 8.08
N SER A 24 -0.83 -12.00 6.89
CA SER A 24 -1.98 -12.58 6.18
C SER A 24 -1.71 -13.99 5.64
N LYS A 25 -0.50 -14.55 5.81
CA LYS A 25 -0.12 -15.85 5.28
C LYS A 25 -1.09 -16.96 5.65
N GLU A 26 -1.29 -17.12 6.95
CA GLU A 26 -2.12 -18.20 7.49
C GLU A 26 -3.59 -18.00 7.14
N ALA A 27 -4.06 -16.74 7.16
CA ALA A 27 -5.43 -16.41 6.76
C ALA A 27 -5.69 -16.76 5.28
N ILE A 28 -4.76 -16.44 4.39
CA ILE A 28 -4.89 -16.74 2.95
C ILE A 28 -4.88 -18.26 2.70
N ASP A 29 -3.98 -19.02 3.33
CA ASP A 29 -3.95 -20.49 3.19
C ASP A 29 -5.24 -21.12 3.76
N ALA A 30 -5.72 -20.64 4.91
CA ALA A 30 -6.97 -21.13 5.52
C ALA A 30 -8.18 -20.93 4.60
N ILE A 31 -8.29 -19.75 3.95
CA ILE A 31 -9.35 -19.48 2.97
C ILE A 31 -9.17 -20.38 1.74
N LEU A 32 -7.97 -20.42 1.15
CA LEU A 32 -7.69 -21.20 -0.06
C LEU A 32 -7.93 -22.70 0.13
N ARG A 33 -7.68 -23.26 1.32
CA ARG A 33 -8.00 -24.67 1.63
C ARG A 33 -9.46 -25.02 1.43
N ARG A 34 -10.36 -24.04 1.53
CA ARG A 34 -11.80 -24.26 1.33
C ARG A 34 -12.21 -24.26 -0.14
N PHE A 35 -11.47 -23.57 -1.01
CA PHE A 35 -11.79 -23.41 -2.44
C PHE A 35 -10.96 -24.30 -3.36
N VAL A 36 -9.69 -24.53 -3.02
CA VAL A 36 -8.73 -25.23 -3.87
C VAL A 36 -8.29 -26.51 -3.18
N VAL A 37 -8.81 -27.63 -3.69
CA VAL A 37 -8.50 -28.99 -3.18
C VAL A 37 -7.08 -29.40 -3.56
N ASP A 38 -6.59 -29.00 -4.74
CA ASP A 38 -5.25 -29.33 -5.22
C ASP A 38 -4.17 -28.51 -4.46
N PRO A 39 -3.24 -29.18 -3.74
CA PRO A 39 -2.22 -28.51 -2.94
C PRO A 39 -1.19 -27.73 -3.78
N VAL A 40 -0.92 -28.15 -5.02
CA VAL A 40 0.03 -27.49 -5.91
C VAL A 40 -0.55 -26.17 -6.43
N VAL A 41 -1.81 -26.21 -6.88
CA VAL A 41 -2.53 -25.02 -7.33
C VAL A 41 -2.73 -24.04 -6.16
N ARG A 42 -3.03 -24.55 -4.95
CA ARG A 42 -3.17 -23.73 -3.74
C ARG A 42 -1.91 -22.94 -3.42
N ALA A 43 -0.75 -23.59 -3.41
CA ALA A 43 0.53 -22.93 -3.13
C ALA A 43 0.87 -21.84 -4.17
N GLY A 44 0.46 -22.05 -5.43
CA GLY A 44 0.56 -21.04 -6.49
C GLY A 44 -0.29 -19.81 -6.21
N PHE A 45 -1.57 -20.02 -5.89
CA PHE A 45 -2.51 -18.93 -5.57
C PHE A 45 -2.11 -18.15 -4.32
N GLU A 46 -1.63 -18.83 -3.27
CA GLU A 46 -1.13 -18.18 -2.06
C GLU A 46 0.00 -17.20 -2.38
N LYS A 47 0.97 -17.62 -3.21
CA LYS A 47 2.07 -16.77 -3.69
C LYS A 47 1.56 -15.58 -4.50
N TYR A 48 0.58 -15.82 -5.37
CA TYR A 48 0.02 -14.78 -6.22
C TYR A 48 -0.73 -13.71 -5.41
N ILE A 49 -1.55 -14.11 -4.42
CA ILE A 49 -2.28 -13.17 -3.57
C ILE A 49 -1.31 -12.35 -2.72
N ARG A 50 -0.24 -12.96 -2.18
CA ARG A 50 0.80 -12.19 -1.47
C ARG A 50 1.49 -11.17 -2.37
N PHE A 51 1.83 -11.58 -3.59
CA PHE A 51 2.41 -10.68 -4.56
C PHE A 51 1.45 -9.50 -4.84
N ALA A 52 0.16 -9.79 -5.03
CA ALA A 52 -0.86 -8.76 -5.22
C ALA A 52 -0.99 -7.82 -4.02
N ILE A 53 -0.94 -8.31 -2.78
CA ILE A 53 -0.94 -7.46 -1.56
C ILE A 53 0.23 -6.48 -1.58
N VAL A 54 1.42 -6.95 -1.90
CA VAL A 54 2.62 -6.09 -1.95
C VAL A 54 2.50 -5.05 -3.06
N VAL A 55 2.10 -5.45 -4.26
CA VAL A 55 1.94 -4.54 -5.40
C VAL A 55 0.85 -3.51 -5.15
N VAL A 56 -0.32 -3.94 -4.69
CA VAL A 56 -1.47 -3.07 -4.42
C VAL A 56 -1.17 -2.13 -3.25
N GLY A 57 -0.55 -2.62 -2.18
CA GLY A 57 -0.17 -1.81 -1.02
C GLY A 57 0.86 -0.73 -1.38
N ILE A 58 1.87 -1.06 -2.19
CA ILE A 58 2.83 -0.07 -2.70
C ILE A 58 2.13 0.94 -3.62
N SER A 59 1.26 0.49 -4.52
CA SER A 59 0.53 1.37 -5.44
C SER A 59 -0.46 2.31 -4.74
N GLY A 60 -1.09 1.85 -3.65
CA GLY A 60 -2.04 2.61 -2.85
C GLY A 60 -1.36 3.58 -1.87
N GLY A 61 -0.20 3.21 -1.33
CA GLY A 61 0.57 4.04 -0.40
C GLY A 61 1.36 5.16 -1.09
N THR A 62 1.81 4.95 -2.34
CA THR A 62 2.56 5.95 -3.11
C THR A 62 1.64 6.95 -3.80
N ARG A 63 0.93 7.77 -3.02
CA ARG A 63 0.09 8.83 -3.60
C ARG A 63 0.96 9.99 -4.08
N VAL A 64 1.02 10.16 -5.39
CA VAL A 64 1.68 11.27 -6.13
C VAL A 64 0.91 12.60 -5.98
N LYS A 65 -0.15 12.64 -5.17
CA LYS A 65 -1.06 13.80 -5.04
C LYS A 65 -0.38 15.09 -4.54
N PRO A 66 0.55 15.07 -3.56
CA PRO A 66 1.29 16.27 -3.19
C PRO A 66 2.27 16.69 -4.30
N LEU A 67 2.79 15.74 -5.09
CA LEU A 67 3.64 16.06 -6.24
C LEU A 67 2.84 16.82 -7.31
N GLN A 68 1.58 16.43 -7.56
CA GLN A 68 0.70 17.14 -8.48
C GLN A 68 0.36 18.56 -7.99
N GLU A 69 0.01 18.74 -6.72
CA GLU A 69 -0.28 20.06 -6.12
C GLU A 69 0.96 20.96 -6.06
N TYR A 70 2.15 20.39 -5.87
CA TYR A 70 3.41 21.13 -5.88
C TYR A 70 3.84 21.57 -7.29
N ILE A 71 3.58 20.75 -8.32
CA ILE A 71 3.84 21.09 -9.73
C ILE A 71 2.82 22.11 -10.26
N THR A 72 1.57 22.05 -9.80
CA THR A 72 0.50 22.98 -10.22
C THR A 72 0.46 24.29 -9.43
N ALA A 73 1.18 24.40 -8.31
CA ALA A 73 1.27 25.64 -7.54
C ALA A 73 2.01 26.76 -8.30
N ALA A 74 1.42 27.95 -8.34
CA ALA A 74 1.98 29.14 -8.98
C ALA A 74 3.36 29.53 -8.40
N ASP A 75 4.26 30.03 -9.24
CA ASP A 75 5.68 30.28 -8.90
C ASP A 75 5.91 31.19 -7.68
N TYR A 76 4.95 32.06 -7.33
CA TYR A 76 5.03 32.92 -6.14
C TYR A 76 4.84 32.17 -4.81
N ASN A 77 4.20 31.00 -4.81
CA ASN A 77 3.92 30.19 -3.60
C ASN A 77 4.94 29.07 -3.38
N LYS A 78 5.77 28.75 -4.37
CA LYS A 78 6.84 27.75 -4.27
C LYS A 78 7.85 28.01 -3.14
N PRO A 79 8.35 29.24 -2.89
CA PRO A 79 9.28 29.49 -1.78
C PRO A 79 8.60 29.37 -0.41
N ALA A 80 7.32 29.72 -0.28
CA ALA A 80 6.53 29.55 0.94
C ALA A 80 6.18 28.08 1.22
N MET A 81 5.90 27.27 0.18
CA MET A 81 5.73 25.82 0.31
C MET A 81 7.03 25.08 0.61
N LEU A 82 8.18 25.56 0.12
CA LEU A 82 9.52 25.06 0.51
C LEU A 82 9.85 25.40 1.97
N ALA A 83 9.46 26.58 2.45
CA ALA A 83 9.61 26.97 3.85
C ALA A 83 8.62 26.24 4.78
N ALA A 84 7.43 25.88 4.27
CA ALA A 84 6.43 25.05 4.95
C ALA A 84 6.70 23.54 4.85
N LEU A 85 7.83 23.13 4.26
CA LEU A 85 8.33 21.74 4.28
C LEU A 85 8.88 21.41 5.68
N THR A 86 8.04 21.64 6.68
CA THR A 86 8.30 21.45 8.10
C THR A 86 8.10 19.98 8.49
N GLN A 87 8.55 19.63 9.69
CA GLN A 87 8.41 18.29 10.26
C GLN A 87 6.95 17.81 10.36
N GLU A 88 6.00 18.75 10.43
CA GLU A 88 4.56 18.46 10.46
C GLU A 88 4.06 17.88 9.13
N PHE A 89 4.56 18.40 8.00
CA PHE A 89 4.23 17.87 6.67
C PHE A 89 4.77 16.45 6.47
N TRP A 90 5.96 16.16 7.01
CA TRP A 90 6.54 14.80 7.00
C TRP A 90 5.64 13.79 7.71
N ALA A 91 5.17 14.13 8.91
CA ALA A 91 4.32 13.24 9.70
C ALA A 91 2.98 12.96 8.99
N LEU A 92 2.39 13.98 8.38
CA LEU A 92 1.09 13.88 7.71
C LEU A 92 1.19 13.10 6.39
N GLU A 93 2.29 13.24 5.66
CA GLU A 93 2.57 12.49 4.44
C GLU A 93 2.79 11.00 4.76
N LEU A 94 3.63 10.68 5.76
CA LEU A 94 3.83 9.31 6.22
C LEU A 94 2.50 8.68 6.66
N TYR A 95 1.71 9.37 7.47
CA TYR A 95 0.41 8.87 7.94
C TYR A 95 -0.54 8.56 6.78
N ARG A 96 -0.57 9.40 5.74
CA ARG A 96 -1.37 9.17 4.54
C ARG A 96 -0.88 8.00 3.70
N THR A 97 0.44 7.84 3.57
CA THR A 97 1.04 6.66 2.90
C THR A 97 0.68 5.37 3.63
N VAL A 98 0.75 5.37 4.95
CA VAL A 98 0.34 4.22 5.79
C VAL A 98 -1.13 3.89 5.56
N THR A 99 -2.01 4.88 5.77
CA THR A 99 -3.46 4.65 5.67
C THR A 99 -3.90 4.27 4.26
N GLY A 100 -3.31 4.87 3.22
CA GLY A 100 -3.57 4.50 1.83
C GLY A 100 -3.11 3.09 1.45
N ALA A 101 -1.95 2.65 1.95
CA ALA A 101 -1.49 1.28 1.75
C ALA A 101 -2.42 0.27 2.44
N LEU A 102 -2.83 0.56 3.69
CA LEU A 102 -3.77 -0.28 4.43
C LEU A 102 -5.13 -0.37 3.75
N GLU A 103 -5.69 0.76 3.29
CA GLU A 103 -7.00 0.81 2.62
C GLU A 103 -6.99 0.00 1.31
N ALA A 104 -5.93 0.13 0.51
CA ALA A 104 -5.79 -0.62 -0.74
C ALA A 104 -5.69 -2.14 -0.50
N VAL A 105 -4.90 -2.56 0.49
CA VAL A 105 -4.80 -3.98 0.86
C VAL A 105 -6.11 -4.50 1.45
N ALA A 106 -6.79 -3.71 2.28
CA ALA A 106 -8.09 -4.07 2.84
C ALA A 106 -9.14 -4.25 1.74
N GLY A 107 -9.16 -3.36 0.73
CA GLY A 107 -10.03 -3.48 -0.43
C GLY A 107 -9.78 -4.77 -1.23
N LEU A 108 -8.51 -5.12 -1.49
CA LEU A 108 -8.15 -6.36 -2.16
C LEU A 108 -8.64 -7.60 -1.38
N LEU A 109 -8.40 -7.63 -0.07
CA LEU A 109 -8.82 -8.75 0.78
C LEU A 109 -10.34 -8.87 0.88
N LEU A 110 -11.07 -7.74 0.96
CA LEU A 110 -12.53 -7.72 0.95
C LEU A 110 -13.09 -8.33 -0.34
N VAL A 111 -12.54 -7.95 -1.49
CA VAL A 111 -12.94 -8.53 -2.79
C VAL A 111 -12.66 -10.03 -2.83
N CYS A 112 -11.49 -10.47 -2.37
CA CYS A 112 -11.18 -11.90 -2.26
C CYS A 112 -12.18 -12.65 -1.37
N ILE A 113 -12.52 -12.11 -0.20
CA ILE A 113 -13.49 -12.71 0.72
C ILE A 113 -14.89 -12.77 0.09
N PHE A 114 -15.30 -11.71 -0.60
CA PHE A 114 -16.61 -11.67 -1.24
C PHE A 114 -16.73 -12.68 -2.38
N LEU A 115 -15.70 -12.80 -3.23
CA LEU A 115 -15.63 -13.83 -4.26
C LEU A 115 -15.64 -15.25 -3.67
N ALA A 116 -14.92 -15.45 -2.58
CA ALA A 116 -14.93 -16.69 -1.82
C ALA A 116 -16.34 -17.00 -1.27
N LEU A 117 -17.09 -16.03 -0.75
CA LEU A 117 -18.41 -16.30 -0.20
C LEU A 117 -19.44 -16.75 -1.25
N ILE A 118 -19.28 -16.29 -2.50
CA ILE A 118 -20.19 -16.61 -3.61
C ILE A 118 -19.88 -17.98 -4.25
N ALA A 119 -18.61 -18.40 -4.24
CA ALA A 119 -18.14 -19.64 -4.85
C ALA A 119 -18.47 -20.88 -3.99
#